data_AF-A0A9J6GHD3-F1
#
_entry.id   AF-A0A9J6GHD3-F1
#
_cell.length_a   1.000
_cell.length_b   1.000
_cell.length_c   1.000
_cell.angle_alpha   90.00
_cell.angle_beta   90.00
_cell.angle_gamma   90.00
#
_symmetry.space_group_name_H-M   'P 1'
#
loop_
_entity.id
_entity.type
_entity.pdbx_description
1 polymer ?
#
loop_
_entity_poly.entity_id
_entity_poly.type
_entity_poly.pdbx_seq_one_letter_code
_entity_poly.pdbx_strand_id
1 'polypeptide(L)'
;MSGMANVVRERATGGSFLWARQLHAILWKNVYVRRVCRHYPATIVEVLLMVFWLYGIQEDSVVREPLMRRPDAIYPPQRPGAFWNKAEGMVGINKVYFYAPNNSYVARLTREAFAELNVTDVTEVPTTKQLLRHARRATKLGLPTKVVVLRYRDLADGNVDKWPDSLRVSFYAGRLPFDVQVRYPQRLINSPEGPVAEEQLPEMNTLLPIMAALQQRHLEMQAGRSNYSHPLPPVTLQRYPYPAHIEYHDTKNYALVLIRFCIGMLIPFSMLVAQVVDEKASGMREMLRLVGVNDWVHWAGHYFSAFYMHTIISTLMMLFVSVKRNEEGKPFIYYSDPFLLFWILMHFCHSCLIHAMLLSVLFASRHSAVAAAMLYWTFCCTVPFLALEYANGQGYHYIERRHKLFTSVFPGMSLHWSFRVLERFEKFVEGGANWDNFYDSSATPDNVTLAEIVLVGVFADSVIVLLIWYLDNVLDNGPGIPKSYLFPFKLSYWVPSMTFTRQPSISVEEMENFEPEPRDQLVAIDILHASKV
;
A
#
# COMPACT_ATOMS: atom_id res chain seq x y z
N MET A 1 -45.57 -12.70 -0.99
CA MET A 1 -46.10 -13.78 -0.12
C MET A 1 -46.42 -15.08 -0.87
N SER A 2 -46.88 -15.06 -2.14
CA SER A 2 -47.13 -16.31 -2.91
C SER A 2 -45.86 -17.12 -3.21
N GLY A 3 -44.70 -16.49 -3.36
CA GLY A 3 -43.43 -17.19 -3.59
C GLY A 3 -42.90 -18.00 -2.40
N MET A 4 -43.23 -17.60 -1.16
CA MET A 4 -42.81 -18.32 0.06
C MET A 4 -43.69 -19.56 0.34
N ALA A 5 -44.96 -19.52 -0.05
CA ALA A 5 -45.89 -20.65 0.13
C ALA A 5 -45.48 -21.89 -0.70
N ASN A 6 -44.85 -21.68 -1.86
CA ASN A 6 -44.35 -22.78 -2.70
C ASN A 6 -43.12 -23.49 -2.11
N VAL A 7 -42.36 -22.83 -1.24
CA VAL A 7 -41.16 -23.42 -0.59
C VAL A 7 -41.55 -24.46 0.47
N VAL A 8 -42.69 -24.26 1.14
CA VAL A 8 -43.19 -25.17 2.19
C VAL A 8 -43.78 -26.45 1.59
N ARG A 9 -44.37 -26.38 0.38
CA ARG A 9 -45.07 -27.51 -0.26
C ARG A 9 -44.14 -28.61 -0.79
N GLU A 10 -42.87 -28.29 -1.08
CA GLU A 10 -41.91 -29.21 -1.71
C GLU A 10 -40.94 -29.88 -0.74
N ARG A 11 -41.08 -29.69 0.59
CA ARG A 11 -40.29 -30.46 1.58
C ARG A 11 -40.57 -31.97 1.47
N ALA A 12 -41.70 -32.35 0.86
CA ALA A 12 -42.06 -33.73 0.52
C ALA A 12 -41.37 -34.27 -0.75
N THR A 13 -40.80 -33.42 -1.61
CA THR A 13 -40.15 -33.81 -2.87
C THR A 13 -38.72 -33.31 -2.86
N GLY A 14 -37.80 -34.08 -2.28
CA GLY A 14 -36.38 -33.77 -2.11
C GLY A 14 -35.66 -33.35 -3.39
N GLY A 15 -35.76 -32.08 -3.76
CA GLY A 15 -35.08 -31.49 -4.91
C GLY A 15 -33.72 -30.94 -4.53
N SER A 16 -32.67 -31.41 -5.20
CA SER A 16 -31.26 -30.98 -5.08
C SER A 16 -30.99 -29.48 -5.30
N PHE A 17 -32.01 -28.70 -5.68
CA PHE A 17 -31.95 -27.27 -5.98
C PHE A 17 -32.70 -26.35 -5.01
N LEU A 18 -33.17 -26.87 -3.86
CA LEU A 18 -33.95 -26.08 -2.91
C LEU A 18 -33.17 -24.86 -2.38
N TRP A 19 -31.87 -25.02 -2.13
CA TRP A 19 -30.96 -23.94 -1.71
C TRP A 19 -30.77 -22.85 -2.79
N ALA A 20 -30.74 -23.22 -4.07
CA ALA A 20 -30.56 -22.28 -5.17
C ALA A 20 -31.81 -21.39 -5.33
N ARG A 21 -33.00 -21.96 -5.15
CA ARG A 21 -34.27 -21.21 -5.14
C ARG A 21 -34.38 -20.29 -3.92
N GLN A 22 -33.94 -20.76 -2.75
CA GLN A 22 -33.84 -19.93 -1.55
C GLN A 22 -32.89 -18.74 -1.77
N LEU A 23 -31.71 -18.99 -2.33
CA LEU A 23 -30.74 -17.94 -2.64
C LEU A 23 -31.30 -16.94 -3.66
N HIS A 24 -31.93 -17.42 -4.73
CA HIS A 24 -32.57 -16.55 -5.73
C HIS A 24 -33.66 -15.66 -5.09
N ALA A 25 -34.50 -16.20 -4.21
CA ALA A 25 -35.51 -15.42 -3.51
C ALA A 25 -34.91 -14.34 -2.60
N ILE A 26 -33.80 -14.64 -1.91
CA ILE A 26 -33.09 -13.64 -1.08
C ILE A 26 -32.43 -12.58 -1.95
N LEU A 27 -31.80 -12.97 -3.07
CA LEU A 27 -31.20 -12.04 -4.02
C LEU A 27 -32.26 -11.12 -4.64
N TRP A 28 -33.41 -11.67 -5.03
CA TRP A 28 -34.55 -10.87 -5.50
C TRP A 28 -35.02 -9.87 -4.45
N LYS A 29 -35.15 -10.30 -3.18
CA LYS A 29 -35.49 -9.41 -2.06
C LYS A 29 -34.45 -8.29 -1.89
N ASN A 30 -33.16 -8.64 -1.87
CA ASN A 30 -32.08 -7.71 -1.52
C ASN A 30 -31.76 -6.74 -2.68
N VAL A 31 -31.71 -7.23 -3.91
CA VAL A 31 -31.36 -6.43 -5.09
C VAL A 31 -32.59 -5.71 -5.63
N TYR A 32 -33.64 -6.44 -5.99
CA TYR A 32 -34.79 -5.85 -6.67
C TYR A 32 -35.72 -5.11 -5.70
N VAL A 33 -36.29 -5.81 -4.73
CA VAL A 33 -37.31 -5.21 -3.85
C VAL A 33 -36.73 -4.08 -3.00
N ARG A 34 -35.56 -4.30 -2.38
CA ARG A 34 -34.97 -3.34 -1.46
C ARG A 34 -34.26 -2.19 -2.18
N ARG A 35 -33.29 -2.47 -3.05
CA ARG A 35 -32.50 -1.41 -3.72
C ARG A 35 -33.26 -0.73 -4.87
N VAL A 36 -33.99 -1.48 -5.71
CA VAL A 36 -34.66 -0.90 -6.89
C VAL A 36 -36.06 -0.37 -6.58
N CYS A 37 -36.88 -1.07 -5.78
CA CYS A 37 -38.26 -0.63 -5.55
C CYS A 37 -38.42 0.29 -4.32
N ARG A 38 -37.72 0.01 -3.21
CA ARG A 38 -37.99 0.70 -1.92
C ARG A 38 -36.97 1.78 -1.56
N HIS A 39 -35.69 1.58 -1.88
CA HIS A 39 -34.59 2.47 -1.52
C HIS A 39 -33.75 2.89 -2.75
N TYR A 40 -34.42 3.10 -3.88
CA TYR A 40 -33.76 3.60 -5.09
C TYR A 40 -33.09 4.97 -4.91
N PRO A 41 -33.59 5.93 -4.10
CA PRO A 41 -32.91 7.21 -3.93
C PRO A 41 -31.55 7.04 -3.25
N ALA A 42 -31.47 6.17 -2.25
CA ALA A 42 -30.22 5.88 -1.56
C ALA A 42 -29.20 5.20 -2.49
N THR A 43 -29.65 4.24 -3.30
CA THR A 43 -28.78 3.55 -4.27
C THR A 43 -28.27 4.51 -5.36
N ILE A 44 -29.12 5.44 -5.83
CA ILE A 44 -28.71 6.48 -6.77
C ILE A 44 -27.67 7.40 -6.12
N VAL A 45 -27.87 7.84 -4.89
CA VAL A 45 -26.91 8.69 -4.17
C VAL A 45 -25.58 7.95 -3.94
N GLU A 46 -25.61 6.66 -3.58
CA GLU A 46 -24.40 5.82 -3.45
C GLU A 46 -23.58 5.81 -4.74
N VAL A 47 -24.24 5.56 -5.88
CA VAL A 47 -23.57 5.51 -7.19
C VAL A 47 -23.10 6.89 -7.63
N LEU A 48 -23.93 7.93 -7.50
CA LEU A 48 -23.58 9.30 -7.90
C LEU A 48 -22.41 9.85 -7.07
N LEU A 49 -22.38 9.57 -5.77
CA LEU A 49 -21.28 9.98 -4.91
C LEU A 49 -19.98 9.28 -5.31
N MET A 50 -20.05 7.98 -5.64
CA MET A 50 -18.89 7.28 -6.17
C MET A 50 -18.43 7.87 -7.51
N VAL A 51 -19.34 8.09 -8.45
CA VAL A 51 -19.02 8.72 -9.75
C VAL A 51 -18.44 10.12 -9.55
N PHE A 52 -18.92 10.91 -8.60
CA PHE A 52 -18.36 12.23 -8.27
C PHE A 52 -16.90 12.12 -7.80
N TRP A 53 -16.60 11.21 -6.87
CA TRP A 53 -15.22 10.98 -6.43
C TRP A 53 -14.33 10.44 -7.54
N LEU A 54 -14.85 9.56 -8.39
CA LEU A 54 -14.14 9.03 -9.56
C LEU A 54 -13.92 10.10 -10.64
N TYR A 55 -14.85 11.03 -10.81
CA TYR A 55 -14.70 12.13 -11.76
C TYR A 55 -13.54 13.06 -11.38
N GLY A 56 -13.35 13.33 -10.09
CA GLY A 56 -12.18 14.07 -9.60
C GLY A 56 -10.85 13.39 -9.94
N ILE A 57 -10.80 12.05 -10.03
CA ILE A 57 -9.60 11.31 -10.46
C ILE A 57 -9.24 11.66 -11.91
N GLN A 58 -10.24 11.79 -12.78
CA GLN A 58 -10.00 12.14 -14.18
C GLN A 58 -9.46 13.55 -14.35
N GLU A 59 -9.94 14.52 -13.58
CA GLU A 59 -9.42 15.90 -13.61
C GLU A 59 -7.93 15.97 -13.26
N ASP A 60 -7.47 15.14 -12.32
CA ASP A 60 -6.06 15.06 -11.95
C ASP A 60 -5.22 14.20 -12.92
N SER A 61 -5.85 13.33 -13.71
CA SER A 61 -5.19 12.48 -14.71
C SER A 61 -4.95 13.18 -16.05
N VAL A 62 -5.65 14.28 -16.34
CA VAL A 62 -5.43 15.07 -17.55
C VAL A 62 -4.15 15.88 -17.35
N VAL A 63 -3.04 15.37 -17.89
CA VAL A 63 -1.80 16.13 -18.00
C VAL A 63 -2.13 17.42 -18.76
N ARG A 64 -2.08 18.57 -18.07
CA ARG A 64 -2.35 19.88 -18.69
C ARG A 64 -1.26 20.30 -19.68
N GLU A 65 -0.13 19.59 -19.67
CA GLU A 65 1.01 19.83 -20.53
C GLU A 65 1.28 18.58 -21.40
N PRO A 66 1.58 18.73 -22.70
CA PRO A 66 1.92 17.60 -23.54
C PRO A 66 3.20 16.95 -23.02
N LEU A 67 3.21 15.62 -22.98
CA LEU A 67 4.37 14.86 -22.52
C LEU A 67 5.58 15.18 -23.39
N MET A 68 6.56 15.88 -22.81
CA MET A 68 7.78 16.22 -23.51
C MET A 68 8.68 14.99 -23.59
N ARG A 69 8.82 14.43 -24.79
CA ARG A 69 9.82 13.40 -25.06
C ARG A 69 11.19 14.08 -25.16
N ARG A 70 12.06 13.81 -24.20
CA ARG A 70 13.46 14.24 -24.26
C ARG A 70 14.25 13.22 -25.10
N PRO A 71 15.07 13.69 -26.06
CA PRO A 71 15.95 12.81 -26.81
C PRO A 71 17.03 12.21 -25.89
N ASP A 72 17.79 11.26 -26.44
CA ASP A 72 18.97 10.71 -25.79
C ASP A 72 19.95 11.81 -25.39
N ALA A 73 20.42 11.77 -24.14
CA ALA A 73 21.35 12.74 -23.60
C ALA A 73 22.75 12.10 -23.54
N ILE A 74 23.64 12.55 -24.41
CA ILE A 74 25.05 12.18 -24.39
C ILE A 74 25.84 13.31 -23.74
N TYR A 75 26.58 12.98 -22.68
CA TYR A 75 27.40 13.94 -21.96
C TYR A 75 28.86 13.84 -22.43
N PRO A 76 29.46 14.92 -22.96
CA PRO A 76 30.87 14.91 -23.32
C PRO A 76 31.74 14.84 -22.05
N PRO A 77 32.94 14.25 -22.13
CA PRO A 77 33.89 14.25 -21.03
C PRO A 77 34.31 15.70 -20.72
N GLN A 78 34.23 16.08 -19.45
CA GLN A 78 34.63 17.41 -18.98
C GLN A 78 35.69 17.29 -17.89
N ARG A 79 36.46 18.36 -17.70
CA ARG A 79 37.40 18.43 -16.58
C ARG A 79 36.63 18.55 -15.26
N PRO A 80 37.05 17.86 -14.19
CA PRO A 80 36.42 17.95 -12.88
C PRO A 80 36.19 19.39 -12.39
N GLY A 81 37.16 20.28 -12.61
CA GLY A 81 37.05 21.70 -12.25
C GLY A 81 35.91 22.45 -12.94
N ALA A 82 35.43 21.99 -14.11
CA ALA A 82 34.31 22.62 -14.82
C ALA A 82 32.96 22.45 -14.08
N PHE A 83 32.86 21.47 -13.18
CA PHE A 83 31.65 21.27 -12.35
C PHE A 83 31.70 22.06 -11.04
N TRP A 84 32.83 22.71 -10.73
CA TRP A 84 32.99 23.47 -9.50
C TRP A 84 32.00 24.64 -9.42
N ASN A 85 31.26 24.73 -8.30
CA ASN A 85 30.33 25.82 -7.98
C ASN A 85 29.19 26.08 -8.98
N LYS A 86 28.86 25.16 -9.89
CA LYS A 86 27.69 25.30 -10.78
C LYS A 86 26.33 25.38 -10.03
N ALA A 87 26.26 24.93 -8.77
CA ALA A 87 25.07 25.00 -7.93
C ALA A 87 25.11 26.21 -6.97
N GLU A 88 24.85 27.41 -7.49
CA GLU A 88 24.94 28.67 -6.71
C GLU A 88 24.00 28.71 -5.48
N GLY A 89 22.91 27.93 -5.48
CA GLY A 89 21.90 27.94 -4.40
C GLY A 89 22.09 26.97 -3.23
N MET A 90 22.84 25.87 -3.40
CA MET A 90 23.05 24.88 -2.32
C MET A 90 24.43 24.99 -1.64
N VAL A 91 25.32 25.78 -2.21
CA VAL A 91 26.75 25.81 -1.85
C VAL A 91 27.26 27.25 -1.78
N GLY A 92 26.42 28.19 -1.34
CA GLY A 92 26.89 29.50 -0.87
C GLY A 92 27.62 29.34 0.45
N ILE A 93 28.91 29.00 0.41
CA ILE A 93 29.71 28.80 1.62
C ILE A 93 31.06 29.52 1.44
N ASN A 94 31.34 30.49 2.31
CA ASN A 94 32.71 30.81 2.72
C ASN A 94 33.28 29.56 3.40
N LYS A 95 33.82 28.62 2.62
CA LYS A 95 34.27 27.31 3.08
C LYS A 95 35.67 27.48 3.64
N VAL A 96 35.77 27.42 4.96
CA VAL A 96 37.09 27.30 5.59
C VAL A 96 37.46 25.82 5.56
N TYR A 97 38.52 25.50 4.81
CA TYR A 97 39.06 24.14 4.75
C TYR A 97 40.14 23.98 5.79
N PHE A 98 40.12 22.86 6.51
CA PHE A 98 41.18 22.51 7.44
C PHE A 98 41.86 21.22 6.99
N TYR A 99 43.18 21.17 7.05
CA TYR A 99 43.92 19.94 6.74
C TYR A 99 44.97 19.61 7.80
N ALA A 100 45.25 18.32 7.98
CA ALA A 100 46.35 17.80 8.79
C ALA A 100 46.89 16.49 8.18
N PRO A 101 48.17 16.11 8.42
CA PRO A 101 49.13 16.74 9.33
C PRO A 101 49.88 17.95 8.73
N ASN A 102 50.55 18.73 9.58
CA ASN A 102 51.47 19.80 9.15
C ASN A 102 52.72 19.18 8.52
N ASN A 103 52.78 19.17 7.19
CA ASN A 103 53.87 18.65 6.40
C ASN A 103 54.03 19.54 5.14
N SER A 104 55.27 19.85 4.75
CA SER A 104 55.59 20.68 3.59
C SER A 104 55.00 20.13 2.28
N TYR A 105 55.02 18.81 2.10
CA TYR A 105 54.41 18.10 1.00
C TYR A 105 52.88 18.28 0.98
N VAL A 106 52.22 18.06 2.12
CA VAL A 106 50.77 18.18 2.24
C VAL A 106 50.33 19.63 2.03
N ALA A 107 51.05 20.60 2.60
CA ALA A 107 50.78 22.02 2.46
C ALA A 107 50.92 22.49 1.00
N ARG A 108 51.94 22.00 0.29
CA ARG A 108 52.11 22.28 -1.14
C ARG A 108 50.99 21.64 -1.96
N LEU A 109 50.69 20.36 -1.71
CA LEU A 109 49.65 19.60 -2.41
C LEU A 109 48.27 20.25 -2.25
N THR A 110 47.89 20.60 -1.03
CA THR A 110 46.60 21.25 -0.77
C THR A 110 46.56 22.63 -1.38
N ARG A 111 47.60 23.46 -1.21
CA ARG A 111 47.60 24.81 -1.77
C ARG A 111 47.49 24.81 -3.30
N GLU A 112 48.27 23.98 -3.98
CA GLU A 112 48.23 23.90 -5.45
C GLU A 112 46.90 23.33 -5.97
N ALA A 113 46.35 22.30 -5.32
CA ALA A 113 45.07 21.70 -5.71
C ALA A 113 43.88 22.65 -5.48
N PHE A 114 43.85 23.37 -4.37
CA PHE A 114 42.76 24.30 -4.05
C PHE A 114 42.88 25.63 -4.82
N ALA A 115 44.10 26.03 -5.21
CA ALA A 115 44.31 27.16 -6.12
C ALA A 115 43.66 26.93 -7.49
N GLU A 116 43.69 25.71 -8.01
CA GLU A 116 43.00 25.33 -9.27
C GLU A 116 41.47 25.48 -9.17
N LEU A 117 40.91 25.39 -7.96
CA LEU A 117 39.48 25.53 -7.68
C LEU A 117 39.11 26.96 -7.23
N ASN A 118 40.02 27.93 -7.33
CA ASN A 118 39.83 29.31 -6.82
C ASN A 118 39.46 29.38 -5.33
N VAL A 119 39.99 28.48 -4.50
CA VAL A 119 39.77 28.48 -3.04
C VAL A 119 41.03 28.96 -2.33
N THR A 120 40.92 30.11 -1.66
CA THR A 120 42.04 30.72 -0.91
C THR A 120 42.02 30.42 0.60
N ASP A 121 40.86 30.08 1.15
CA ASP A 121 40.65 29.91 2.61
C ASP A 121 40.95 28.49 3.09
N VAL A 122 42.21 28.06 2.91
CA VAL A 122 42.70 26.75 3.37
C VAL A 122 43.67 26.93 4.55
N THR A 123 43.26 26.46 5.72
CA THR A 123 43.99 26.62 6.98
C THR A 123 44.61 25.30 7.45
N GLU A 124 45.84 25.38 7.93
CA GLU A 124 46.57 24.23 8.45
C GLU A 124 46.27 23.97 9.92
N VAL A 125 46.20 22.70 10.31
CA VAL A 125 46.04 22.29 11.71
C VAL A 125 47.20 21.36 12.09
N PRO A 126 47.94 21.65 13.18
CA PRO A 126 49.19 20.96 13.49
C PRO A 126 49.01 19.49 13.90
N THR A 127 47.83 19.05 14.32
CA THR A 127 47.60 17.66 14.75
C THR A 127 46.26 17.12 14.29
N THR A 128 46.26 15.87 13.83
CA THR A 128 45.05 15.12 13.45
C THR A 128 43.97 15.11 14.55
N LYS A 129 44.38 15.07 15.82
CA LYS A 129 43.47 15.10 16.98
C LYS A 129 42.74 16.44 17.15
N GLN A 130 43.40 17.56 16.84
CA GLN A 130 42.80 18.89 16.89
C GLN A 130 41.82 19.08 15.73
N LEU A 131 42.20 18.61 14.54
CA LEU A 131 41.38 18.59 13.34
C LEU A 131 40.03 17.86 13.58
N LEU A 132 40.07 16.66 14.17
CA LEU A 132 38.86 15.90 14.51
C LEU A 132 38.02 16.58 15.61
N ARG A 133 38.65 17.33 16.53
CA ARG A 133 37.93 18.12 17.55
C ARG A 133 37.18 19.28 16.91
N HIS A 134 37.78 19.97 15.93
CA HIS A 134 37.12 21.02 15.16
C HIS A 134 35.94 20.45 14.34
N ALA A 135 36.13 19.31 13.66
CA ALA A 135 35.05 18.63 12.94
C ALA A 135 33.87 18.29 13.86
N ARG A 136 34.12 17.64 15.01
CA ARG A 136 33.07 17.27 15.98
C ARG A 136 32.34 18.48 16.57
N ARG A 137 33.04 19.60 16.79
CA ARG A 137 32.42 20.85 17.26
C ARG A 137 31.50 21.43 16.20
N ALA A 138 31.93 21.49 14.95
CA ALA A 138 31.11 21.97 13.83
C ALA A 138 29.84 21.14 13.66
N THR A 139 29.92 19.81 13.79
CA THR A 139 28.76 18.91 13.73
C THR A 139 27.78 19.15 14.89
N LYS A 140 28.27 19.35 16.13
CA LYS A 140 27.41 19.58 17.31
C LYS A 140 26.65 20.91 17.28
N LEU A 141 27.20 21.94 16.63
CA LEU A 141 26.60 23.27 16.54
C LEU A 141 25.51 23.40 15.46
N GLY A 142 25.23 22.33 14.69
CA GLY A 142 24.18 22.33 13.67
C GLY A 142 24.43 23.31 12.51
N LEU A 143 25.65 23.83 12.38
CA LEU A 143 25.99 24.80 11.34
C LEU A 143 25.94 24.11 9.96
N PRO A 144 25.22 24.68 8.97
CA PRO A 144 25.21 24.15 7.61
C PRO A 144 26.62 24.24 7.03
N THR A 145 27.27 23.08 6.89
CA THR A 145 28.41 22.79 6.00
C THR A 145 29.49 23.87 5.83
N LYS A 146 29.94 24.56 6.89
CA LYS A 146 31.04 25.55 6.77
C LYS A 146 32.46 24.98 6.82
N VAL A 147 32.61 23.71 7.21
CA VAL A 147 33.92 23.12 7.53
C VAL A 147 34.09 21.77 6.86
N VAL A 148 35.03 21.69 5.90
CA VAL A 148 35.51 20.44 5.32
C VAL A 148 36.92 20.17 5.83
N VAL A 149 37.12 18.98 6.35
CA VAL A 149 38.32 18.55 7.04
C VAL A 149 39.00 17.43 6.25
N LEU A 150 40.27 17.63 5.88
CA LEU A 150 41.09 16.69 5.13
C LEU A 150 42.11 16.01 6.04
N ARG A 151 41.98 14.70 6.24
CA ARG A 151 42.97 13.90 6.96
C ARG A 151 43.74 13.04 5.98
N TYR A 152 45.04 13.27 5.87
CA TYR A 152 45.95 12.40 5.14
C TYR A 152 46.37 11.22 6.04
N ARG A 153 46.06 9.99 5.64
CA ARG A 153 46.27 8.78 6.48
C ARG A 153 47.67 8.18 6.36
N ASP A 154 48.37 8.43 5.26
CA ASP A 154 49.69 7.83 4.95
C ASP A 154 50.87 8.61 5.55
N LEU A 155 50.59 9.71 6.23
CA LEU A 155 51.60 10.56 6.86
C LEU A 155 51.38 10.55 8.37
N ALA A 156 52.35 10.04 9.12
CA ALA A 156 52.35 10.09 10.58
C ALA A 156 52.55 11.54 11.05
N ASP A 157 51.88 11.91 12.16
CA ASP A 157 52.06 13.21 12.80
C ASP A 157 53.55 13.37 13.18
N GLY A 158 54.33 14.16 12.40
CA GLY A 158 55.73 14.52 12.71
C GLY A 158 56.81 14.04 11.73
N ASN A 159 56.50 13.25 10.69
CA ASN A 159 57.50 12.88 9.67
C ASN A 159 57.43 13.85 8.49
N VAL A 160 58.30 14.86 8.50
CA VAL A 160 58.17 16.10 7.68
C VAL A 160 58.52 15.89 6.20
N ASP A 161 59.33 14.88 5.85
CA ASP A 161 59.96 14.82 4.52
C ASP A 161 59.68 13.58 3.65
N LYS A 162 58.84 12.64 4.12
CA LYS A 162 58.55 11.43 3.32
C LYS A 162 57.34 11.65 2.40
N TRP A 163 57.59 11.66 1.10
CA TRP A 163 56.54 11.69 0.07
C TRP A 163 55.92 10.30 -0.03
N PRO A 164 54.60 10.15 0.21
CA PRO A 164 53.94 8.85 0.14
C PRO A 164 53.76 8.40 -1.32
N ASP A 165 53.84 7.09 -1.56
CA ASP A 165 53.59 6.51 -2.88
C ASP A 165 52.08 6.40 -3.17
N SER A 166 51.24 6.33 -2.12
CA SER A 166 49.78 6.34 -2.21
C SER A 166 49.19 7.52 -1.44
N LEU A 167 48.15 8.15 -1.99
CA LEU A 167 47.43 9.22 -1.33
C LEU A 167 46.11 8.74 -0.73
N ARG A 168 46.07 8.45 0.58
CA ARG A 168 44.81 8.21 1.30
C ARG A 168 44.32 9.47 2.02
N VAL A 169 43.23 10.05 1.51
CA VAL A 169 42.54 11.20 2.12
C VAL A 169 41.21 10.77 2.72
N SER A 170 40.94 11.20 3.95
CA SER A 170 39.63 11.07 4.59
C SER A 170 38.98 12.44 4.68
N PHE A 171 37.82 12.57 4.04
CA PHE A 171 36.98 13.76 4.07
C PHE A 171 36.04 13.66 5.28
N TYR A 172 36.13 14.64 6.17
CA TYR A 172 35.16 14.83 7.24
C TYR A 172 34.41 16.14 6.95
N ALA A 173 33.11 16.03 6.80
CA ALA A 173 32.22 17.18 6.73
C ALA A 173 31.14 17.02 7.80
N GLY A 174 30.49 18.12 8.17
CA GLY A 174 29.32 18.08 9.04
C GLY A 174 28.12 17.44 8.33
N ARG A 175 26.95 18.08 8.42
CA ARG A 175 25.77 17.65 7.66
C ARG A 175 25.99 17.94 6.17
N LEU A 176 26.51 16.97 5.42
CA LEU A 176 26.55 17.04 3.96
C LEU A 176 25.12 17.11 3.43
N PRO A 177 24.85 17.87 2.35
CA PRO A 177 23.53 17.91 1.72
C PRO A 177 23.17 16.58 1.03
N PHE A 178 24.07 15.58 1.09
CA PHE A 178 23.86 14.25 0.57
C PHE A 178 24.17 13.20 1.63
N ASP A 179 23.36 12.15 1.65
CA ASP A 179 23.53 11.01 2.55
C ASP A 179 24.34 9.91 1.86
N VAL A 180 25.55 9.65 2.38
CA VAL A 180 26.42 8.56 1.92
C VAL A 180 25.98 7.19 2.42
N GLN A 181 25.00 7.12 3.34
CA GLN A 181 24.44 5.86 3.82
C GLN A 181 23.26 5.35 2.98
N VAL A 182 22.67 6.20 2.15
CA VAL A 182 21.63 5.78 1.21
C VAL A 182 22.29 4.95 0.11
N ARG A 183 21.90 3.67 0.00
CA ARG A 183 22.44 2.81 -1.07
C ARG A 183 22.04 3.42 -2.42
N TYR A 184 22.97 3.45 -3.38
CA TYR A 184 22.74 3.97 -4.74
C TYR A 184 21.40 3.54 -5.39
N PRO A 185 20.92 2.28 -5.24
CA PRO A 185 19.61 1.87 -5.74
C PRO A 185 18.44 2.65 -5.13
N GLN A 186 18.49 3.00 -3.84
CA GLN A 186 17.40 3.73 -3.17
C GLN A 186 17.30 5.18 -3.63
N ARG A 187 18.43 5.79 -4.01
CA ARG A 187 18.47 7.17 -4.51
C ARG A 187 17.95 7.28 -5.95
N LEU A 188 18.18 6.26 -6.78
CA LEU A 188 17.62 6.16 -8.12
C LEU A 188 16.09 6.12 -8.10
N ILE A 189 15.49 5.47 -7.10
CA ILE A 189 14.03 5.35 -6.99
C ILE A 189 13.36 6.70 -6.65
N ASN A 190 14.04 7.58 -5.92
CA ASN A 190 13.51 8.89 -5.51
C ASN A 190 13.84 10.03 -6.48
N SER A 191 14.66 9.77 -7.51
CA SER A 191 15.05 10.80 -8.46
C SER A 191 13.96 10.95 -9.52
N PRO A 192 13.62 12.18 -9.94
CA PRO A 192 12.66 12.38 -11.02
C PRO A 192 13.09 11.61 -12.27
N GLU A 193 12.11 11.19 -13.07
CA GLU A 193 12.37 10.48 -14.31
C GLU A 193 13.18 11.36 -15.26
N GLY A 194 14.46 11.02 -15.43
CA GLY A 194 15.38 11.79 -16.27
C GLY A 194 16.76 11.96 -15.65
N PRO A 195 17.70 12.55 -16.41
CA PRO A 195 19.00 12.87 -15.88
C PRO A 195 18.88 14.00 -14.85
N VAL A 196 19.29 13.72 -13.61
CA VAL A 196 19.37 14.73 -12.54
C VAL A 196 20.16 15.94 -13.05
N ALA A 197 19.63 17.15 -12.84
CA ALA A 197 20.30 18.38 -13.25
C ALA A 197 21.69 18.48 -12.61
N GLU A 198 22.67 19.03 -13.31
CA GLU A 198 24.05 19.13 -12.79
C GLU A 198 24.08 19.85 -11.44
N GLU A 199 23.22 20.85 -11.27
CA GLU A 199 23.07 21.66 -10.06
C GLU A 199 22.54 20.88 -8.85
N GLN A 200 21.81 19.78 -9.08
CA GLN A 200 21.20 18.94 -8.04
C GLN A 200 22.13 17.82 -7.55
N LEU A 201 23.33 17.68 -8.13
CA LEU A 201 24.34 16.69 -7.75
C LEU A 201 25.47 17.35 -6.92
N PRO A 202 25.29 17.53 -5.60
CA PRO A 202 26.28 18.18 -4.76
C PRO A 202 27.62 17.43 -4.72
N GLU A 203 27.64 16.10 -4.90
CA GLU A 203 28.88 15.32 -4.96
C GLU A 203 29.72 15.70 -6.18
N MET A 204 29.05 15.86 -7.33
CA MET A 204 29.68 16.24 -8.60
C MET A 204 30.21 17.67 -8.57
N ASN A 205 29.52 18.57 -7.87
CA ASN A 205 29.90 19.98 -7.80
C ASN A 205 30.88 20.32 -6.66
N THR A 206 31.12 19.38 -5.72
CA THR A 206 31.98 19.64 -4.55
C THR A 206 33.07 18.59 -4.32
N LEU A 207 32.71 17.32 -4.13
CA LEU A 207 33.66 16.29 -3.71
C LEU A 207 34.55 15.81 -4.87
N LEU A 208 33.96 15.52 -6.03
CA LEU A 208 34.71 15.02 -7.19
C LEU A 208 35.78 16.00 -7.71
N PRO A 209 35.51 17.32 -7.81
CA PRO A 209 36.53 18.29 -8.21
C PRO A 209 37.70 18.36 -7.22
N ILE A 210 37.43 18.31 -5.91
CA ILE A 210 38.48 18.32 -4.87
C ILE A 210 39.32 17.04 -4.94
N MET A 211 38.66 15.88 -5.08
CA MET A 211 39.37 14.60 -5.20
C MET A 211 40.26 14.57 -6.43
N ALA A 212 39.75 14.99 -7.58
CA ALA A 212 40.50 14.99 -8.82
C ALA A 212 41.66 15.99 -8.79
N ALA A 213 41.47 17.19 -8.26
CA ALA A 213 42.55 18.18 -8.10
C ALA A 213 43.68 17.63 -7.19
N LEU A 214 43.34 17.03 -6.05
CA LEU A 214 44.33 16.43 -5.15
C LEU A 214 45.09 15.27 -5.80
N GLN A 215 44.40 14.41 -6.54
CA GLN A 215 45.01 13.27 -7.23
C GLN A 215 45.90 13.72 -8.39
N GLN A 216 45.43 14.66 -9.21
CA GLN A 216 46.20 15.21 -10.33
C GLN A 216 47.51 15.86 -9.84
N ARG A 217 47.45 16.69 -8.79
CA ARG A 217 48.64 17.33 -8.21
C ARG A 217 49.58 16.33 -7.56
N HIS A 218 49.06 15.30 -6.92
CA HIS A 218 49.88 14.22 -6.38
C HIS A 218 50.65 13.50 -7.49
N LEU A 219 50.00 13.19 -8.61
CA LEU A 219 50.63 12.58 -9.77
C LEU A 219 51.69 13.48 -10.41
N GLU A 220 51.42 14.78 -10.54
CA GLU A 220 52.39 15.77 -11.03
C GLU A 220 53.64 15.83 -10.14
N MET A 221 53.46 15.83 -8.82
CA MET A 221 54.58 15.78 -7.87
C MET A 221 55.37 14.48 -7.99
N GLN A 222 54.69 13.33 -8.07
CA GLN A 222 55.37 12.04 -8.24
C GLN A 222 56.12 11.94 -9.58
N ALA A 223 55.53 12.42 -10.67
CA ALA A 223 56.17 12.47 -11.99
C ALA A 223 57.41 13.36 -11.98
N GLY A 224 57.34 14.52 -11.32
CA GLY A 224 58.49 15.40 -11.13
C GLY A 224 59.61 14.76 -10.29
N ARG A 225 59.25 13.91 -9.31
CA ARG A 225 60.22 13.16 -8.50
C ARG A 225 60.91 12.03 -9.26
N SER A 226 60.17 11.32 -10.11
CA SER A 226 60.69 10.19 -10.89
C SER A 226 61.30 10.60 -12.24
N ASN A 227 61.39 11.91 -12.53
CA ASN A 227 61.78 12.45 -13.83
C ASN A 227 61.00 11.82 -15.00
N TYR A 228 59.71 11.60 -14.79
CA TYR A 228 58.83 11.01 -15.80
C TYR A 228 58.61 12.01 -16.94
N SER A 229 59.02 11.64 -18.15
CA SER A 229 59.05 12.52 -19.32
C SER A 229 57.78 12.50 -20.17
N HIS A 230 56.83 11.60 -19.89
CA HIS A 230 55.59 11.51 -20.65
C HIS A 230 54.48 12.38 -20.04
N PRO A 231 53.57 12.93 -20.86
CA PRO A 231 52.43 13.69 -20.35
C PRO A 231 51.57 12.80 -19.46
N LEU A 232 51.19 13.34 -18.31
CA LEU A 232 50.28 12.66 -17.39
C LEU A 232 48.89 12.54 -18.02
N PRO A 233 48.19 11.41 -17.84
CA PRO A 233 46.85 11.25 -18.37
C PRO A 233 45.91 12.27 -17.68
N PRO A 234 45.11 13.03 -18.45
CA PRO A 234 44.17 13.96 -17.87
C PRO A 234 43.03 13.21 -17.19
N VAL A 235 42.68 13.61 -15.96
CA VAL A 235 41.48 13.10 -15.29
C VAL A 235 40.25 13.83 -15.84
N THR A 236 39.34 13.08 -16.45
CA THR A 236 38.06 13.60 -16.97
C THR A 236 36.89 12.92 -16.27
N LEU A 237 35.81 13.67 -16.05
CA LEU A 237 34.53 13.14 -15.61
C LEU A 237 33.58 13.08 -16.80
N GLN A 238 32.95 11.93 -16.99
CA GLN A 238 31.91 11.73 -17.98
C GLN A 238 30.70 11.10 -17.29
N ARG A 239 29.53 11.69 -17.51
CA ARG A 239 28.27 11.13 -17.04
C ARG A 239 27.88 9.99 -17.97
N TYR A 240 27.24 8.96 -17.43
CA TYR A 240 26.65 7.92 -18.27
C TYR A 240 25.61 8.54 -19.22
N PRO A 241 25.56 8.07 -20.48
CA PRO A 241 24.53 8.51 -21.40
C PRO A 241 23.16 8.13 -20.83
N TYR A 242 22.18 9.00 -21.03
CA TYR A 242 20.81 8.77 -20.60
C TYR A 242 19.92 8.50 -21.82
N PRO A 243 19.16 7.40 -21.85
CA PRO A 243 18.30 7.09 -23.00
C PRO A 243 17.18 8.14 -23.15
N ALA A 244 16.59 8.18 -24.33
CA ALA A 244 15.41 9.01 -24.57
C ALA A 244 14.31 8.62 -23.56
N HIS A 245 13.78 9.61 -22.85
CA HIS A 245 12.77 9.42 -21.82
C HIS A 245 11.65 10.43 -22.01
N ILE A 246 10.51 10.12 -21.39
CA ILE A 246 9.40 11.05 -21.32
C ILE A 246 9.57 11.79 -20.00
N GLU A 247 9.60 13.11 -20.04
CA GLU A 247 9.65 13.93 -18.83
C GLU A 247 8.28 13.86 -18.16
N TYR A 248 8.12 12.89 -17.25
CA TYR A 248 6.96 12.82 -16.40
C TYR A 248 7.14 13.84 -15.27
N HIS A 249 6.46 14.99 -15.40
CA HIS A 249 6.11 15.72 -14.19
C HIS A 249 5.27 14.75 -13.35
N ASP A 250 5.75 14.41 -12.16
CA ASP A 250 5.14 13.47 -11.22
C ASP A 250 3.85 14.08 -10.62
N THR A 251 2.89 14.44 -11.48
CA THR A 251 1.59 15.00 -11.13
C THR A 251 0.58 13.91 -10.78
N LYS A 252 0.92 12.63 -10.96
CA LYS A 252 0.06 11.50 -10.60
C LYS A 252 0.11 11.25 -9.09
N ASN A 253 -0.74 11.93 -8.32
CA ASN A 253 -0.96 11.62 -6.92
C ASN A 253 -1.76 10.30 -6.77
N TYR A 254 -1.11 9.14 -6.96
CA TYR A 254 -1.71 7.80 -6.74
C TYR A 254 -2.36 7.67 -5.35
N ALA A 255 -1.71 8.25 -4.36
CA ALA A 255 -2.24 8.45 -3.01
C ALA A 255 -3.63 9.11 -2.97
N LEU A 256 -3.82 10.18 -3.74
CA LEU A 256 -5.05 10.96 -3.77
C LEU A 256 -6.16 10.24 -4.56
N VAL A 257 -5.82 9.58 -5.66
CA VAL A 257 -6.75 8.72 -6.41
C VAL A 257 -7.32 7.63 -5.50
N LEU A 258 -6.44 6.98 -4.73
CA LEU A 258 -6.82 5.95 -3.79
C LEU A 258 -7.68 6.48 -2.64
N ILE A 259 -7.31 7.62 -2.02
CA ILE A 259 -8.07 8.15 -0.88
C ILE A 259 -9.50 8.52 -1.31
N ARG A 260 -9.68 9.09 -2.51
CA ARG A 260 -11.02 9.37 -3.06
C ARG A 260 -11.85 8.10 -3.24
N PHE A 261 -11.25 7.03 -3.76
CA PHE A 261 -11.93 5.74 -3.90
C PHE A 261 -12.33 5.15 -2.55
N CYS A 262 -11.40 5.14 -1.59
CA CYS A 262 -11.65 4.66 -0.24
C CYS A 262 -12.73 5.49 0.47
N ILE A 263 -12.77 6.80 0.27
CA ILE A 263 -13.86 7.64 0.80
C ILE A 263 -15.19 7.29 0.13
N GLY A 264 -15.22 7.07 -1.19
CA GLY A 264 -16.42 6.64 -1.91
C GLY A 264 -16.98 5.29 -1.42
N MET A 265 -16.09 4.36 -1.03
CA MET A 265 -16.46 3.02 -0.54
C MET A 265 -16.91 2.99 0.92
N LEU A 266 -16.69 4.05 1.70
CA LEU A 266 -17.10 4.13 3.11
C LEU A 266 -18.61 3.94 3.30
N ILE A 267 -19.42 4.54 2.41
CA ILE A 267 -20.88 4.46 2.49
C ILE A 267 -21.37 3.04 2.15
N PRO A 268 -21.02 2.44 0.99
CA PRO A 268 -21.36 1.05 0.69
C PRO A 268 -20.95 0.05 1.78
N PHE A 269 -19.74 0.22 2.34
CA PHE A 269 -19.24 -0.61 3.43
C PHE A 269 -20.13 -0.51 4.69
N SER A 270 -20.38 0.72 5.15
CA SER A 270 -21.18 0.98 6.35
C SER A 270 -22.66 0.56 6.17
N MET A 271 -23.20 0.72 4.97
CA MET A 271 -24.56 0.30 4.65
C MET A 271 -24.72 -1.22 4.67
N LEU A 272 -23.74 -1.99 4.20
CA LEU A 272 -23.79 -3.44 4.32
C LEU A 272 -23.85 -3.88 5.78
N VAL A 273 -22.99 -3.31 6.64
CA VAL A 273 -23.01 -3.58 8.10
C VAL A 273 -24.38 -3.24 8.70
N ALA A 274 -24.90 -2.05 8.39
CA ALA A 274 -26.21 -1.61 8.85
C ALA A 274 -27.33 -2.57 8.44
N GLN A 275 -27.30 -3.02 7.18
CA GLN A 275 -28.30 -3.92 6.64
C GLN A 275 -28.32 -5.25 7.36
N VAL A 276 -27.16 -5.90 7.54
CA VAL A 276 -27.08 -7.20 8.22
C VAL A 276 -27.52 -7.09 9.68
N VAL A 277 -27.10 -6.04 10.39
CA VAL A 277 -27.48 -5.82 11.79
C VAL A 277 -28.98 -5.48 11.94
N ASP A 278 -29.55 -4.71 11.01
CA ASP A 278 -31.00 -4.45 10.99
C ASP A 278 -31.82 -5.74 10.83
N GLU A 279 -31.41 -6.63 9.92
CA GLU A 279 -32.11 -7.91 9.70
C GLU A 279 -32.01 -8.82 10.93
N LYS A 280 -30.89 -8.74 11.65
CA LYS A 280 -30.68 -9.45 12.92
C LYS A 280 -31.54 -8.87 14.04
N ALA A 281 -31.51 -7.56 14.24
CA ALA A 281 -32.23 -6.87 15.30
C ALA A 281 -33.75 -6.94 15.15
N SER A 282 -34.26 -6.96 13.91
CA SER A 282 -35.70 -7.11 13.63
C SER A 282 -36.22 -8.54 13.81
N GLY A 283 -35.36 -9.52 14.07
CA GLY A 283 -35.74 -10.93 14.16
C GLY A 283 -36.08 -11.58 12.81
N MET A 284 -35.93 -10.86 11.70
CA MET A 284 -36.20 -11.39 10.36
C MET A 284 -35.30 -12.59 10.03
N ARG A 285 -34.06 -12.60 10.54
CA ARG A 285 -33.16 -13.74 10.39
C ARG A 285 -33.71 -15.02 11.03
N GLU A 286 -34.24 -14.93 12.25
CA GLU A 286 -34.85 -16.09 12.94
C GLU A 286 -36.14 -16.51 12.25
N MET A 287 -36.94 -15.57 11.78
CA MET A 287 -38.11 -15.89 10.95
C MET A 287 -37.72 -16.68 9.70
N LEU A 288 -36.62 -16.32 9.02
CA LEU A 288 -36.12 -17.08 7.86
C LEU A 288 -35.65 -18.49 8.25
N ARG A 289 -35.02 -18.65 9.41
CA ARG A 289 -34.66 -19.96 9.98
C ARG A 289 -35.89 -20.82 10.25
N LEU A 290 -36.95 -20.25 10.84
CA LEU A 290 -38.22 -20.93 11.08
C LEU A 290 -38.91 -21.38 9.78
N VAL A 291 -38.78 -20.60 8.71
CA VAL A 291 -39.27 -20.94 7.36
C VAL A 291 -38.40 -22.01 6.68
N GLY A 292 -37.27 -22.40 7.27
CA GLY A 292 -36.38 -23.45 6.77
C GLY A 292 -35.28 -22.97 5.83
N VAL A 293 -34.92 -21.68 5.87
CA VAL A 293 -33.75 -21.15 5.15
C VAL A 293 -32.48 -21.49 5.92
N ASN A 294 -31.50 -22.07 5.23
CA ASN A 294 -30.20 -22.38 5.81
C ASN A 294 -29.37 -21.12 6.09
N ASP A 295 -28.59 -21.13 7.18
CA ASP A 295 -27.75 -20.00 7.61
C ASP A 295 -26.75 -19.54 6.56
N TRP A 296 -26.11 -20.47 5.86
CA TRP A 296 -25.14 -20.13 4.83
C TRP A 296 -25.80 -19.42 3.63
N VAL A 297 -27.07 -19.72 3.33
CA VAL A 297 -27.83 -19.07 2.23
C VAL A 297 -28.15 -17.63 2.59
N HIS A 298 -28.43 -17.35 3.86
CA HIS A 298 -28.59 -15.98 4.36
C HIS A 298 -27.31 -15.16 4.18
N TRP A 299 -26.17 -15.69 4.64
CA TRP A 299 -24.85 -15.04 4.48
C TRP A 299 -24.48 -14.85 3.00
N ALA A 300 -24.64 -15.89 2.18
CA ALA A 300 -24.41 -15.83 0.74
C ALA A 300 -25.31 -14.79 0.05
N GLY A 301 -26.58 -14.68 0.45
CA GLY A 301 -27.51 -13.71 -0.10
C GLY A 301 -27.08 -12.26 0.14
N HIS A 302 -26.60 -11.94 1.35
CA HIS A 302 -26.01 -10.63 1.64
C HIS A 302 -24.73 -10.41 0.85
N TYR A 303 -23.83 -11.39 0.84
CA TYR A 303 -22.54 -11.32 0.15
C TYR A 303 -22.72 -11.05 -1.34
N PHE A 304 -23.46 -11.90 -2.06
CA PHE A 304 -23.63 -11.77 -3.51
C PHE A 304 -24.41 -10.52 -3.90
N SER A 305 -25.38 -10.08 -3.09
CA SER A 305 -26.11 -8.84 -3.36
C SER A 305 -25.22 -7.60 -3.28
N ALA A 306 -24.28 -7.58 -2.32
CA ALA A 306 -23.33 -6.50 -2.17
C ALA A 306 -22.17 -6.60 -3.18
N PHE A 307 -21.69 -7.82 -3.45
CA PHE A 307 -20.65 -8.12 -4.43
C PHE A 307 -21.03 -7.66 -5.83
N TYR A 308 -22.29 -7.86 -6.26
CA TYR A 308 -22.77 -7.33 -7.53
C TYR A 308 -22.59 -5.80 -7.64
N MET A 309 -22.98 -5.06 -6.61
CA MET A 309 -22.82 -3.59 -6.59
C MET A 309 -21.34 -3.17 -6.55
N HIS A 310 -20.52 -3.87 -5.76
CA HIS A 310 -19.08 -3.61 -5.70
C HIS A 310 -18.40 -3.91 -7.03
N THR A 311 -18.86 -4.92 -7.78
CA THR A 311 -18.39 -5.23 -9.12
C THR A 311 -18.63 -4.05 -10.05
N ILE A 312 -19.84 -3.48 -10.08
CA ILE A 312 -20.16 -2.29 -10.89
C ILE A 312 -19.22 -1.14 -10.54
N ILE A 313 -19.04 -0.86 -9.24
CA ILE A 313 -18.17 0.22 -8.76
C ILE A 313 -16.70 -0.01 -9.16
N SER A 314 -16.19 -1.24 -9.03
CA SER A 314 -14.83 -1.61 -9.41
C SER A 314 -14.60 -1.50 -10.92
N THR A 315 -15.59 -1.88 -11.74
CA THR A 315 -15.56 -1.69 -13.19
C THR A 315 -15.52 -0.22 -13.54
N LEU A 316 -16.34 0.62 -12.90
CA LEU A 316 -16.28 2.07 -13.09
C LEU A 316 -14.90 2.60 -12.72
N MET A 317 -14.35 2.25 -11.55
CA MET A 317 -13.01 2.67 -11.16
C MET A 317 -11.94 2.26 -12.19
N MET A 318 -11.94 1.00 -12.64
CA MET A 318 -11.02 0.53 -13.69
C MET A 318 -11.16 1.37 -14.97
N LEU A 319 -12.39 1.64 -15.41
CA LEU A 319 -12.64 2.46 -16.59
C LEU A 319 -12.14 3.91 -16.41
N PHE A 320 -12.40 4.54 -15.27
CA PHE A 320 -11.97 5.91 -14.99
C PHE A 320 -10.44 6.05 -14.95
N VAL A 321 -9.73 4.99 -14.54
CA VAL A 321 -8.28 4.95 -14.43
C VAL A 321 -7.59 4.55 -15.74
N SER A 322 -8.20 3.66 -16.54
CA SER A 322 -7.60 3.08 -17.74
C SER A 322 -8.03 3.78 -19.04
N VAL A 323 -9.19 4.44 -19.06
CA VAL A 323 -9.72 5.11 -20.25
C VAL A 323 -9.31 6.58 -20.26
N LYS A 324 -8.72 7.02 -21.38
CA LYS A 324 -8.41 8.43 -21.62
C LYS A 324 -9.69 9.24 -21.82
N ARG A 325 -9.77 10.41 -21.18
CA ARG A 325 -10.91 11.32 -21.32
C ARG A 325 -10.80 12.24 -22.53
N ASN A 326 -9.59 12.76 -22.78
CA ASN A 326 -9.30 13.72 -23.86
C ASN A 326 -8.33 13.10 -24.87
N GLU A 327 -8.39 13.52 -26.13
CA GLU A 327 -7.49 13.03 -27.19
C GLU A 327 -6.00 13.32 -26.91
N GLU A 328 -5.74 14.40 -26.17
CA GLU A 328 -4.40 14.87 -25.79
C GLU A 328 -3.90 14.29 -24.45
N GLY A 329 -4.78 13.68 -23.65
CA GLY A 329 -4.44 13.17 -22.31
C GLY A 329 -4.00 11.70 -22.32
N LYS A 330 -3.10 11.33 -21.39
CA LYS A 330 -2.83 9.93 -21.06
C LYS A 330 -3.76 9.44 -19.95
N PRO A 331 -4.20 8.17 -19.97
CA PRO A 331 -4.91 7.59 -18.85
C PRO A 331 -4.00 7.50 -17.61
N PHE A 332 -4.63 7.39 -16.45
CA PHE A 332 -3.93 7.36 -15.17
C PHE A 332 -3.04 6.12 -15.06
N ILE A 333 -3.51 4.96 -15.52
CA ILE A 333 -2.72 3.75 -15.74
C ILE A 333 -2.72 3.50 -17.26
N TYR A 334 -1.54 3.44 -17.87
CA TYR A 334 -1.40 3.39 -19.32
C TYR A 334 -0.80 2.08 -19.82
N TYR A 335 0.23 1.57 -19.15
CA TYR A 335 0.97 0.40 -19.64
C TYR A 335 0.43 -0.92 -19.10
N SER A 336 -0.10 -0.95 -17.88
CA SER A 336 -0.55 -2.16 -17.20
C SER A 336 -1.83 -2.74 -17.77
N ASP A 337 -1.98 -4.07 -17.69
CA ASP A 337 -3.19 -4.78 -18.11
C ASP A 337 -4.44 -4.33 -17.30
N PRO A 338 -5.46 -3.75 -17.95
CA PRO A 338 -6.70 -3.34 -17.28
C PRO A 338 -7.44 -4.49 -16.60
N PHE A 339 -7.31 -5.73 -17.11
CA PHE A 339 -7.95 -6.90 -16.50
C PHE A 339 -7.25 -7.32 -15.20
N LEU A 340 -5.92 -7.23 -15.14
CA LEU A 340 -5.17 -7.40 -13.89
C LEU A 340 -5.59 -6.36 -12.84
N LEU A 341 -5.71 -5.09 -13.25
CA LEU A 341 -6.19 -4.02 -12.39
C LEU A 341 -7.62 -4.31 -11.86
N PHE A 342 -8.53 -4.73 -12.75
CA PHE A 342 -9.88 -5.12 -12.36
C PHE A 342 -9.86 -6.26 -11.32
N TRP A 343 -9.00 -7.26 -11.51
CA TRP A 343 -8.88 -8.37 -10.57
C TRP A 343 -8.38 -7.92 -9.18
N ILE A 344 -7.38 -7.03 -9.12
CA ILE A 344 -6.90 -6.43 -7.86
C ILE A 344 -8.04 -5.66 -7.16
N LEU A 345 -8.81 -4.87 -7.91
CA LEU A 345 -9.97 -4.13 -7.38
C LEU A 345 -11.06 -5.07 -6.86
N MET A 346 -11.30 -6.19 -7.56
CA MET A 346 -12.25 -7.22 -7.13
C MET A 346 -11.80 -7.92 -5.86
N HIS A 347 -10.51 -8.21 -5.71
CA HIS A 347 -9.94 -8.74 -4.46
C HIS A 347 -10.15 -7.75 -3.30
N PHE A 348 -9.88 -6.46 -3.52
CA PHE A 348 -10.17 -5.42 -2.54
C PHE A 348 -11.65 -5.40 -2.12
N CYS A 349 -12.57 -5.43 -3.10
CA CYS A 349 -14.00 -5.49 -2.84
C CYS A 349 -14.41 -6.74 -2.05
N HIS A 350 -13.86 -7.91 -2.40
CA HIS A 350 -14.07 -9.13 -1.64
C HIS A 350 -13.68 -8.95 -0.17
N SER A 351 -12.46 -8.47 0.08
CA SER A 351 -11.95 -8.26 1.44
C SER A 351 -12.81 -7.25 2.22
N CYS A 352 -13.26 -6.15 1.59
CA CYS A 352 -14.20 -5.21 2.21
C CYS A 352 -15.49 -5.88 2.67
N LEU A 353 -16.07 -6.76 1.85
CA LEU A 353 -17.31 -7.47 2.19
C LEU A 353 -17.11 -8.42 3.39
N ILE A 354 -16.02 -9.18 3.40
CA ILE A 354 -15.70 -10.09 4.50
C ILE A 354 -15.51 -9.32 5.81
N HIS A 355 -14.77 -8.21 5.80
CA HIS A 355 -14.59 -7.36 6.97
C HIS A 355 -15.90 -6.69 7.44
N ALA A 356 -16.75 -6.24 6.52
CA ALA A 356 -18.06 -5.71 6.87
C ALA A 356 -18.94 -6.78 7.54
N MET A 357 -18.93 -8.01 7.03
CA MET A 357 -19.65 -9.12 7.62
C MET A 357 -19.13 -9.45 9.02
N LEU A 358 -17.80 -9.46 9.23
CA LEU A 358 -17.21 -9.62 10.57
C LEU A 358 -17.75 -8.59 11.56
N LEU A 359 -17.72 -7.30 11.19
CA LEU A 359 -18.25 -6.24 12.06
C LEU A 359 -19.73 -6.44 12.36
N SER A 360 -20.54 -6.86 11.38
CA SER A 360 -21.97 -7.08 11.58
C SER A 360 -22.29 -8.16 12.62
N VAL A 361 -21.41 -9.14 12.82
CA VAL A 361 -21.59 -10.20 13.82
C VAL A 361 -21.40 -9.68 15.25
N LEU A 362 -20.50 -8.71 15.44
CA LEU A 362 -20.08 -8.19 16.74
C LEU A 362 -21.11 -7.28 17.42
N PHE A 363 -22.03 -6.68 16.65
CA PHE A 363 -22.98 -5.70 17.17
C PHE A 363 -24.43 -6.19 17.11
N ALA A 364 -25.20 -5.84 18.14
CA ALA A 364 -26.64 -6.12 18.22
C ALA A 364 -27.50 -4.93 17.73
N SER A 365 -26.98 -3.70 17.80
CA SER A 365 -27.71 -2.47 17.42
C SER A 365 -27.14 -1.83 16.16
N ARG A 366 -28.02 -1.45 15.22
CA ARG A 366 -27.67 -0.81 13.94
C ARG A 366 -26.80 0.43 14.13
N HIS A 367 -27.19 1.34 15.03
CA HIS A 367 -26.50 2.61 15.21
C HIS A 367 -25.06 2.40 15.70
N SER A 368 -24.87 1.50 16.67
CA SER A 368 -23.53 1.14 17.16
C SER A 368 -22.67 0.47 16.08
N ALA A 369 -23.28 -0.39 15.26
CA ALA A 369 -22.58 -1.09 14.20
C ALA A 369 -22.09 -0.13 13.10
N VAL A 370 -22.92 0.84 12.71
CA VAL A 370 -22.54 1.87 11.73
C VAL A 370 -21.41 2.74 12.27
N ALA A 371 -21.51 3.21 13.52
CA ALA A 371 -20.46 4.03 14.11
C ALA A 371 -19.12 3.26 14.19
N ALA A 372 -19.17 2.00 14.60
CA ALA A 372 -18.00 1.13 14.64
C ALA A 372 -17.43 0.84 13.24
N ALA A 373 -18.29 0.62 12.24
CA ALA A 373 -17.86 0.41 10.85
C ALA A 373 -17.15 1.64 10.27
N MET A 374 -17.66 2.85 10.56
CA MET A 374 -17.02 4.09 10.14
C MET A 374 -15.67 4.30 10.83
N LEU A 375 -15.58 4.03 12.14
CA LEU A 375 -14.32 4.11 12.90
C LEU A 375 -13.30 3.06 12.43
N TYR A 376 -13.75 1.83 12.18
CA TYR A 376 -12.92 0.76 11.65
C TYR A 376 -12.36 1.15 10.27
N TRP A 377 -13.20 1.67 9.38
CA TRP A 377 -12.78 2.10 8.05
C TRP A 377 -11.74 3.22 8.11
N THR A 378 -11.93 4.25 8.94
CA THR A 378 -10.95 5.33 9.07
C THR A 378 -9.63 4.83 9.65
N PHE A 379 -9.69 4.01 10.71
CA PHE A 379 -8.46 3.48 11.32
C PHE A 379 -7.70 2.51 10.41
N CYS A 380 -8.39 1.76 9.55
CA CYS A 380 -7.78 0.76 8.69
C CYS A 380 -7.38 1.29 7.31
N CYS A 381 -8.02 2.36 6.81
CA CYS A 381 -7.77 2.90 5.48
C CYS A 381 -7.05 4.26 5.49
N THR A 382 -7.38 5.18 6.41
CA THR A 382 -6.88 6.58 6.34
C THR A 382 -5.73 6.85 7.30
N VAL A 383 -5.79 6.32 8.53
CA VAL A 383 -4.75 6.54 9.55
C VAL A 383 -3.39 5.93 9.15
N PRO A 384 -3.30 4.68 8.69
CA PRO A 384 -2.01 4.08 8.39
C PRO A 384 -1.40 4.69 7.12
N PHE A 385 -2.24 5.11 6.17
CA PHE A 385 -1.83 5.89 5.00
C PHE A 385 -1.09 7.18 5.43
N LEU A 386 -1.72 8.02 6.25
CA LEU A 386 -1.11 9.27 6.73
C LEU A 386 0.11 9.02 7.63
N ALA A 387 0.03 8.03 8.52
CA ALA A 387 1.11 7.73 9.45
C ALA A 387 2.36 7.18 8.74
N LEU A 388 2.18 6.26 7.79
CA LEU A 388 3.32 5.59 7.14
C LEU A 388 3.97 6.46 6.07
N GLU A 389 3.18 7.24 5.31
CA GLU A 389 3.73 8.11 4.28
C GLU A 389 4.23 9.46 4.81
N TYR A 390 3.46 10.13 5.68
CA TYR A 390 3.79 11.49 6.14
C TYR A 390 4.53 11.52 7.47
N ALA A 391 4.17 10.69 8.46
CA ALA A 391 4.73 10.82 9.82
C ALA A 391 6.20 10.36 9.93
N ASN A 392 6.64 9.42 9.08
CA ASN A 392 8.01 8.94 9.12
C ASN A 392 9.03 9.92 8.50
N GLY A 393 8.60 10.88 7.66
CA GLY A 393 9.48 11.86 7.00
C GLY A 393 10.56 11.28 6.06
N GLN A 394 10.73 9.96 6.05
CA GLN A 394 11.68 9.22 5.21
C GLN A 394 11.03 8.74 3.90
N GLY A 395 9.70 8.69 3.80
CA GLY A 395 8.97 8.25 2.61
C GLY A 395 8.82 6.73 2.48
N TYR A 396 7.96 6.31 1.54
CA TYR A 396 7.50 4.93 1.29
C TYR A 396 8.61 3.85 1.23
N HIS A 397 9.80 4.20 0.75
CA HIS A 397 10.89 3.25 0.49
C HIS A 397 11.57 2.71 1.76
N TYR A 398 11.45 3.42 2.88
CA TYR A 398 12.06 3.00 4.14
C TYR A 398 11.16 2.06 4.94
N ILE A 399 9.93 1.83 4.47
CA ILE A 399 8.99 0.92 5.11
C ILE A 399 9.43 -0.50 4.80
N GLU A 400 9.81 -1.24 5.84
CA GLU A 400 10.24 -2.63 5.70
C GLU A 400 9.10 -3.54 5.25
N ARG A 401 9.47 -4.60 4.52
CA ARG A 401 8.55 -5.62 3.97
C ARG A 401 7.52 -6.13 4.99
N ARG A 402 7.96 -6.43 6.22
CA ARG A 402 7.09 -6.95 7.29
C ARG A 402 5.92 -6.01 7.63
N HIS A 403 6.17 -4.70 7.63
CA HIS A 403 5.14 -3.71 7.94
C HIS A 403 4.14 -3.58 6.78
N LYS A 404 4.62 -3.64 5.53
CA LYS A 404 3.75 -3.65 4.35
C LYS A 404 2.85 -4.88 4.33
N LEU A 405 3.41 -6.08 4.53
CA LEU A 405 2.64 -7.33 4.53
C LEU A 405 1.66 -7.40 5.71
N PHE A 406 2.07 -7.00 6.92
CA PHE A 406 1.18 -6.99 8.08
C PHE A 406 0.00 -6.03 7.89
N THR A 407 0.25 -4.84 7.37
CA THR A 407 -0.83 -3.86 7.10
C THR A 407 -1.68 -4.25 5.90
N SER A 408 -1.18 -5.06 4.96
CA SER A 408 -1.96 -5.59 3.82
C SER A 408 -3.12 -6.50 4.22
N VAL A 409 -3.21 -6.91 5.49
CA VAL A 409 -4.39 -7.61 6.02
C VAL A 409 -5.64 -6.73 5.95
N PHE A 410 -5.48 -5.41 6.10
CA PHE A 410 -6.60 -4.48 6.00
C PHE A 410 -6.88 -4.12 4.53
N PRO A 411 -8.14 -4.15 4.07
CA PRO A 411 -8.47 -4.00 2.65
C PRO A 411 -7.97 -2.69 2.06
N GLY A 412 -8.13 -1.56 2.77
CA GLY A 412 -7.64 -0.26 2.29
C GLY A 412 -6.12 -0.20 2.11
N MET A 413 -5.37 -0.82 3.03
CA MET A 413 -3.91 -0.87 2.95
C MET A 413 -3.41 -1.87 1.90
N SER A 414 -4.11 -3.00 1.72
CA SER A 414 -3.83 -3.93 0.62
C SER A 414 -3.92 -3.22 -0.74
N LEU A 415 -5.01 -2.48 -0.96
CA LEU A 415 -5.20 -1.69 -2.17
C LEU A 415 -4.15 -0.59 -2.30
N HIS A 416 -3.81 0.07 -1.19
CA HIS A 416 -2.75 1.09 -1.16
C HIS A 416 -1.41 0.55 -1.63
N TRP A 417 -0.93 -0.54 -1.05
CA TRP A 417 0.34 -1.13 -1.44
C TRP A 417 0.30 -1.65 -2.88
N SER A 418 -0.82 -2.23 -3.30
CA SER A 418 -1.01 -2.68 -4.68
C SER A 418 -0.86 -1.52 -5.67
N PHE A 419 -1.50 -0.37 -5.42
CA PHE A 419 -1.38 0.80 -6.28
C PHE A 419 0.01 1.45 -6.24
N ARG A 420 0.71 1.42 -5.09
CA ARG A 420 2.09 1.93 -4.99
C ARG A 420 3.09 1.05 -5.75
N VAL A 421 2.87 -0.26 -5.79
CA VAL A 421 3.68 -1.16 -6.61
C VAL A 421 3.30 -1.01 -8.09
N LEU A 422 2.00 -0.85 -8.40
CA LEU A 422 1.52 -0.62 -9.76
C LEU A 422 2.05 0.69 -10.37
N GLU A 423 2.13 1.75 -9.58
CA GLU A 423 2.83 2.98 -9.94
C GLU A 423 4.27 2.71 -10.38
N ARG A 424 4.99 1.82 -9.68
CA ARG A 424 6.38 1.48 -10.06
C ARG A 424 6.45 0.64 -11.33
N PHE A 425 5.48 -0.24 -11.56
CA PHE A 425 5.38 -0.95 -12.84
C PHE A 425 5.16 0.04 -13.99
N GLU A 426 4.32 1.05 -13.82
CA GLU A 426 4.13 2.12 -14.81
C GLU A 426 5.38 2.96 -15.06
N LYS A 427 6.23 3.15 -14.02
CA LYS A 427 7.44 3.98 -14.10
C LYS A 427 8.67 3.23 -14.63
N PHE A 428 8.87 1.98 -14.23
CA PHE A 428 10.14 1.26 -14.46
C PHE A 428 10.07 0.09 -15.44
N VAL A 429 8.88 -0.43 -15.75
CA VAL A 429 8.73 -1.64 -16.58
C VAL A 429 8.08 -1.29 -17.91
N GLU A 430 8.78 -1.58 -19.01
CA GLU A 430 8.20 -1.49 -20.34
C GLU A 430 7.02 -2.47 -20.46
N GLY A 431 5.80 -1.94 -20.64
CA GLY A 431 4.57 -2.75 -20.69
C GLY A 431 3.84 -2.93 -19.35
N GLY A 432 4.26 -2.24 -18.27
CA GLY A 432 3.51 -2.16 -17.02
C GLY A 432 3.33 -3.49 -16.28
N ALA A 433 2.31 -3.57 -15.42
CA ALA A 433 1.98 -4.81 -14.70
C ALA A 433 1.12 -5.74 -15.56
N ASN A 434 1.53 -6.99 -15.65
CA ASN A 434 0.91 -8.08 -16.41
C ASN A 434 0.87 -9.35 -15.55
N TRP A 435 0.16 -10.38 -16.01
CA TRP A 435 0.06 -11.66 -15.29
C TRP A 435 1.42 -12.36 -15.13
N ASP A 436 2.32 -12.21 -16.10
CA ASP A 436 3.65 -12.85 -16.08
C ASP A 436 4.59 -12.23 -15.03
N ASN A 437 4.50 -10.92 -14.82
CA ASN A 437 5.36 -10.20 -13.87
C ASN A 437 4.71 -9.99 -12.48
N PHE A 438 3.47 -10.46 -12.30
CA PHE A 438 2.71 -10.34 -11.05
C PHE A 438 3.43 -10.98 -9.84
N TYR A 439 4.17 -12.06 -10.07
CA TYR A 439 4.96 -12.78 -9.06
C TYR A 439 6.42 -12.35 -8.99
N ASP A 440 6.88 -11.51 -9.94
CA ASP A 440 8.30 -11.22 -10.09
C ASP A 440 8.76 -10.13 -9.11
N SER A 441 9.58 -10.55 -8.15
CA SER A 441 10.22 -9.64 -7.17
C SER A 441 11.33 -8.77 -7.75
N SER A 442 11.83 -9.10 -8.94
CA SER A 442 12.90 -8.35 -9.61
C SER A 442 12.37 -7.28 -10.58
N ALA A 443 11.10 -7.38 -10.98
CA ALA A 443 10.50 -6.51 -11.98
C ALA A 443 10.41 -5.04 -11.52
N THR A 444 10.16 -4.79 -10.23
CA THR A 444 10.15 -3.43 -9.67
C THR A 444 11.12 -3.30 -8.52
N PRO A 445 11.70 -2.12 -8.28
CA PRO A 445 12.68 -1.91 -7.21
C PRO A 445 12.03 -1.84 -5.81
N ASP A 446 11.02 -2.67 -5.53
CA ASP A 446 10.31 -2.73 -4.26
C ASP A 446 10.65 -3.98 -3.44
N ASN A 447 10.31 -3.96 -2.16
CA ASN A 447 10.54 -5.05 -1.23
C ASN A 447 9.36 -6.02 -1.08
N VAL A 448 8.29 -5.83 -1.86
CA VAL A 448 7.07 -6.66 -1.89
C VAL A 448 6.59 -6.80 -3.34
N THR A 449 6.02 -7.96 -3.67
CA THR A 449 5.36 -8.18 -4.97
C THR A 449 3.86 -7.96 -4.88
N LEU A 450 3.20 -7.71 -6.03
CA LEU A 450 1.74 -7.64 -6.10
C LEU A 450 1.10 -8.95 -5.63
N ALA A 451 1.68 -10.09 -6.04
CA ALA A 451 1.23 -11.41 -5.60
C ALA A 451 1.29 -11.59 -4.08
N GLU A 452 2.37 -11.18 -3.42
CA GLU A 452 2.50 -11.31 -1.97
C GLU A 452 1.43 -10.53 -1.22
N ILE A 453 1.13 -9.30 -1.66
CA ILE A 453 0.10 -8.46 -1.05
C ILE A 453 -1.27 -9.14 -1.15
N VAL A 454 -1.64 -9.63 -2.33
CA VAL A 454 -2.93 -10.28 -2.54
C VAL A 454 -3.02 -11.63 -1.82
N LEU A 455 -1.95 -12.44 -1.82
CA LEU A 455 -1.93 -13.72 -1.12
C LEU A 455 -2.12 -13.56 0.39
N VAL A 456 -1.48 -12.57 1.01
CA VAL A 456 -1.68 -12.25 2.43
C VAL A 456 -3.12 -11.81 2.68
N GLY A 457 -3.69 -10.98 1.80
CA GLY A 457 -5.09 -10.56 1.89
C GLY A 457 -6.07 -11.74 1.83
N VAL A 458 -5.94 -12.61 0.83
CA VAL A 458 -6.80 -13.80 0.67
C VAL A 458 -6.68 -14.75 1.85
N PHE A 459 -5.46 -14.96 2.36
CA PHE A 459 -5.25 -15.80 3.54
C PHE A 459 -5.94 -15.20 4.78
N ALA A 460 -5.79 -13.89 5.01
CA ALA A 460 -6.44 -13.22 6.12
C ALA A 460 -7.97 -13.24 6.01
N ASP A 461 -8.52 -12.98 4.82
CA ASP A 461 -9.96 -13.06 4.55
C ASP A 461 -10.50 -14.46 4.86
N SER A 462 -9.77 -15.52 4.50
CA SER A 462 -10.14 -16.92 4.80
C SER A 462 -10.22 -17.18 6.31
N VAL A 463 -9.26 -16.65 7.09
CA VAL A 463 -9.28 -16.72 8.55
C VAL A 463 -10.46 -15.94 9.13
N ILE A 464 -10.79 -14.77 8.56
CA ILE A 464 -11.92 -13.96 9.00
C ILE A 464 -13.25 -14.66 8.69
N VAL A 465 -13.39 -15.34 7.56
CA VAL A 465 -14.59 -16.14 7.26
C VAL A 465 -14.81 -17.25 8.29
N LEU A 466 -13.74 -17.94 8.69
CA LEU A 466 -13.82 -18.93 9.77
C LEU A 466 -14.21 -18.28 11.11
N LEU A 467 -13.67 -17.09 11.39
CA LEU A 467 -14.02 -16.31 12.57
C LEU A 467 -15.48 -15.86 12.57
N ILE A 468 -16.02 -15.42 11.42
CA ILE A 468 -17.43 -15.07 11.24
C ILE A 468 -18.30 -16.28 11.57
N TRP A 469 -18.00 -17.44 10.97
CA TRP A 469 -18.75 -18.67 11.25
C TRP A 469 -18.73 -19.05 12.74
N TYR A 470 -17.57 -18.93 13.40
CA TYR A 470 -17.46 -19.22 14.82
C TYR A 470 -18.23 -18.22 15.69
N LEU A 471 -17.98 -16.92 15.52
CA LEU A 471 -18.57 -15.86 16.33
C LEU A 471 -20.10 -15.76 16.14
N ASP A 472 -20.59 -15.98 14.92
CA ASP A 472 -22.03 -15.93 14.63
C ASP A 472 -22.82 -17.02 15.36
N ASN A 473 -22.19 -18.15 15.64
CA ASN A 473 -22.81 -19.24 16.39
C ASN A 473 -22.71 -19.09 17.90
N VAL A 474 -21.70 -18.36 18.39
CA VAL A 474 -21.35 -18.27 19.82
C VAL A 474 -21.88 -16.99 20.48
N LEU A 475 -21.88 -15.87 19.76
CA LEU A 475 -22.27 -14.58 20.32
C LEU A 475 -23.79 -14.43 20.41
N ASP A 476 -24.26 -14.00 21.59
CA ASP A 476 -25.67 -13.74 21.88
C ASP A 476 -26.08 -12.30 21.50
N ASN A 477 -25.99 -12.01 20.21
CA ASN A 477 -26.19 -10.66 19.68
C ASN A 477 -27.55 -10.48 18.97
N GLY A 478 -28.54 -11.35 19.20
CA GLY A 478 -29.85 -11.32 18.53
C GLY A 478 -30.86 -12.33 19.09
N PRO A 479 -32.10 -12.39 18.53
CA PRO A 479 -33.22 -13.14 19.11
C PRO A 479 -33.16 -14.68 18.94
N GLY A 480 -31.98 -15.30 18.94
CA GLY A 480 -31.78 -16.75 18.80
C GLY A 480 -30.97 -17.33 19.96
N ILE A 481 -31.02 -18.66 20.14
CA ILE A 481 -30.27 -19.33 21.22
C ILE A 481 -28.80 -19.52 20.79
N PRO A 482 -27.82 -18.94 21.49
CA PRO A 482 -26.40 -19.11 21.17
C PRO A 482 -25.94 -20.55 21.43
N LYS A 483 -25.00 -21.03 20.60
CA LYS A 483 -24.37 -22.33 20.80
C LYS A 483 -23.26 -22.23 21.84
N SER A 484 -22.97 -23.36 22.48
CA SER A 484 -21.84 -23.50 23.40
C SER A 484 -20.50 -23.17 22.72
N TYR A 485 -19.57 -22.53 23.44
CA TYR A 485 -18.24 -22.16 22.95
C TYR A 485 -17.47 -23.31 22.26
N LEU A 486 -17.64 -24.54 22.75
CA LEU A 486 -16.96 -25.73 22.23
C LEU A 486 -17.77 -26.46 21.15
N PHE A 487 -18.80 -25.84 20.56
CA PHE A 487 -19.65 -26.48 19.55
C PHE A 487 -18.87 -27.09 18.36
N PRO A 488 -17.76 -26.52 17.85
CA PRO A 488 -17.05 -27.11 16.71
C PRO A 488 -16.45 -28.49 17.02
N PHE A 489 -16.22 -28.80 18.30
CA PHE A 489 -15.64 -30.08 18.73
C PHE A 489 -16.71 -31.11 19.11
N LYS A 490 -18.01 -30.75 19.07
CA LYS A 490 -19.10 -31.67 19.40
C LYS A 490 -19.53 -32.45 18.16
N LEU A 491 -19.44 -33.78 18.21
CA LEU A 491 -19.95 -34.67 17.15
C LEU A 491 -21.42 -34.43 16.82
N SER A 492 -22.24 -34.07 17.82
CA SER A 492 -23.67 -33.77 17.64
C SER A 492 -23.95 -32.58 16.72
N TYR A 493 -22.97 -31.69 16.52
CA TYR A 493 -23.12 -30.55 15.60
C TYR A 493 -22.89 -30.98 14.14
N TRP A 494 -21.89 -31.82 13.90
CA TRP A 494 -21.53 -32.29 12.56
C TRP A 494 -22.41 -33.44 12.08
N VAL A 495 -22.84 -34.29 13.02
CA VAL A 495 -23.73 -35.42 12.78
C VAL A 495 -24.95 -35.23 13.68
N PRO A 496 -26.06 -34.70 13.15
CA PRO A 496 -27.31 -34.62 13.88
C PRO A 496 -27.73 -36.03 14.30
N SER A 497 -27.75 -36.32 15.60
CA SER A 497 -28.29 -37.58 16.11
C SER A 497 -29.80 -37.55 15.92
N MET A 498 -30.35 -38.44 15.09
CA MET A 498 -31.78 -38.68 15.05
C MET A 498 -32.20 -39.45 16.31
N THR A 499 -32.37 -38.73 17.41
CA THR A 499 -32.91 -39.32 18.64
C THR A 499 -34.43 -39.40 18.48
N PHE A 500 -34.94 -40.56 18.07
CA PHE A 500 -36.37 -40.82 18.02
C PHE A 500 -36.92 -40.84 19.44
N THR A 501 -37.39 -39.68 19.91
CA THR A 501 -38.11 -39.61 21.18
C THR A 501 -39.49 -40.19 20.92
N ARG A 502 -39.70 -41.46 21.29
CA ARG A 502 -41.03 -42.07 21.33
C ARG A 502 -41.91 -41.14 22.14
N GLN A 503 -43.05 -40.70 21.58
CA GLN A 503 -44.04 -39.91 22.33
C GLN A 503 -44.23 -40.58 23.71
N PRO A 504 -44.11 -39.83 24.82
CA PRO A 504 -44.51 -40.38 26.11
C PRO A 504 -45.96 -40.83 25.94
N SER A 505 -46.26 -42.08 26.31
CA SER A 505 -47.63 -42.57 26.36
C SER A 505 -48.39 -41.66 27.31
N ILE A 506 -49.32 -40.86 26.79
CA ILE A 506 -50.20 -39.99 27.57
C ILE A 506 -50.89 -40.89 28.60
N SER A 507 -50.75 -40.57 29.88
CA SER A 507 -51.44 -41.33 30.92
C SER A 507 -52.95 -41.02 30.86
N VAL A 508 -53.79 -41.94 31.32
CA VAL A 508 -55.26 -41.75 31.30
C VAL A 508 -55.68 -40.50 32.09
N GLU A 509 -54.91 -40.13 33.12
CA GLU A 509 -55.11 -38.92 33.93
C GLU A 509 -54.75 -37.62 33.20
N GLU A 510 -53.77 -37.64 32.28
CA GLU A 510 -53.43 -36.47 31.46
C GLU A 510 -54.48 -36.22 30.38
N MET A 511 -55.16 -37.26 29.89
CA MET A 511 -56.20 -37.19 28.87
C MET A 511 -57.46 -36.45 29.35
N GLU A 512 -57.70 -36.38 30.67
CA GLU A 512 -58.79 -35.60 31.27
C GLU A 512 -58.54 -34.08 31.27
N ASN A 513 -57.28 -33.65 31.11
CA ASN A 513 -56.91 -32.22 31.04
C ASN A 513 -56.96 -31.66 29.61
N PHE A 514 -57.24 -32.50 28.60
CA PHE A 514 -57.40 -32.08 27.21
C PHE A 514 -58.88 -31.88 26.87
N GLU A 515 -59.16 -30.81 26.14
CA GLU A 515 -60.49 -30.56 25.60
C GLU A 515 -60.85 -31.68 24.60
N PRO A 516 -62.07 -32.26 24.67
CA PRO A 516 -62.48 -33.31 23.76
C PRO A 516 -62.56 -32.79 22.32
N GLU A 517 -62.18 -33.64 21.36
CA GLU A 517 -62.20 -33.26 19.94
C GLU A 517 -63.61 -32.81 19.49
N PRO A 518 -63.71 -31.72 18.72
CA PRO A 518 -64.99 -31.20 18.24
C PRO A 518 -65.62 -32.21 17.27
N ARG A 519 -66.83 -32.68 17.61
CA ARG A 519 -67.51 -33.80 16.92
C ARG A 519 -67.97 -33.49 15.48
N ASP A 520 -68.04 -32.22 15.09
CA ASP A 520 -68.63 -31.75 13.82
C ASP A 520 -67.62 -31.09 12.86
N GLN A 521 -66.32 -31.32 13.03
CA GLN A 521 -65.30 -30.78 12.11
C GLN A 521 -64.53 -31.89 11.39
N LEU A 522 -64.41 -31.76 10.07
CA LEU A 522 -63.49 -32.56 9.26
C LEU A 522 -62.06 -32.13 9.59
N VAL A 523 -61.26 -33.09 10.08
CA VAL A 523 -59.82 -32.90 10.30
C VAL A 523 -59.16 -32.61 8.96
N ALA A 524 -58.81 -31.34 8.71
CA ALA A 524 -58.20 -30.92 7.45
C ALA A 524 -56.71 -31.27 7.36
N ILE A 525 -56.03 -31.37 8.51
CA ILE A 525 -54.60 -31.70 8.61
C ILE A 525 -54.42 -32.56 9.87
N ASP A 526 -54.06 -33.82 9.70
CA ASP A 526 -53.66 -34.73 10.77
C ASP A 526 -52.13 -34.87 10.75
N ILE A 527 -51.46 -34.55 11.87
CA ILE A 527 -49.99 -34.60 11.98
C ILE A 527 -49.61 -35.92 12.65
N LEU A 528 -49.57 -36.98 11.85
CA LEU A 528 -49.10 -38.29 12.30
C LEU A 528 -47.56 -38.28 12.41
N HIS A 529 -47.03 -38.68 13.56
CA HIS A 529 -45.59 -38.82 13.84
C HIS A 529 -44.79 -37.51 13.88
N ALA A 530 -45.29 -36.48 14.55
CA ALA A 530 -44.47 -35.33 14.92
C ALA A 530 -43.35 -35.76 15.88
N SER A 531 -42.10 -35.74 15.40
CA SER A 531 -40.91 -35.93 16.23
C SER A 531 -40.21 -34.59 16.43
N LYS A 532 -39.81 -34.30 17.67
CA LYS A 532 -39.05 -33.10 18.03
C LYS A 532 -37.58 -33.38 17.72
N VAL A 533 -37.03 -32.63 16.77
CA VAL A 533 -35.60 -32.67 16.37
C VAL A 533 -34.76 -31.90 17.37
#